data_AF-A0A5B9R6C5-F1
#
_entry.id   AF-A0A5B9R6C5-F1
#
_cell.length_a   1.000
_cell.length_b   1.000
_cell.length_c   1.000
_cell.angle_alpha   90.00
_cell.angle_beta   90.00
_cell.angle_gamma   90.00
#
_symmetry.space_group_name_H-M   'P 1'
#
loop_
_entity.id
_entity.type
_entity.pdbx_description
1 polymer ?
#
loop_
_entity_poly.entity_id
_entity_poly.type
_entity_poly.pdbx_seq_one_letter_code
_entity_poly.pdbx_strand_id
1 'polypeptide(L)'
;MNVTEIPSKQSGERRESTVCTRAEVLERIDELEAQVAELRENLPRAIKTVYKYRCDPGREVFVYAGSRAEADNRLAERMNRDYPISDRHPHGWRLASPVVDVLTDPVEAANASPGNLLRCFSPAEAAEFAADYRADEKQELAATPKRTTDFPPSRLARDVHDYEINLRRRSRKS
;
A
#
# COMPACT_ATOMS: atom_id res chain seq x y z
N MET A 1 -13.77 -49.86 30.66
CA MET A 1 -13.82 -48.93 29.52
C MET A 1 -14.49 -47.68 30.04
N ASN A 2 -13.68 -46.70 30.49
CA ASN A 2 -14.18 -45.51 31.17
C ASN A 2 -14.35 -44.38 30.15
N VAL A 3 -15.54 -43.80 30.15
CA VAL A 3 -15.95 -42.65 29.36
C VAL A 3 -15.39 -41.41 30.05
N THR A 4 -14.47 -40.70 29.39
CA THR A 4 -13.93 -39.44 29.88
C THR A 4 -14.85 -38.30 29.44
N GLU A 5 -15.62 -37.77 30.37
CA GLU A 5 -16.43 -36.56 30.19
C GLU A 5 -15.52 -35.34 29.99
N ILE A 6 -15.79 -34.55 28.96
CA ILE A 6 -15.14 -33.27 28.70
C ILE A 6 -16.01 -32.19 29.34
N PRO A 7 -15.54 -31.45 30.37
CA PRO A 7 -16.30 -30.33 30.90
C PRO A 7 -16.20 -29.13 29.95
N SER A 8 -17.31 -28.88 29.25
CA SER A 8 -17.60 -27.64 28.51
C SER A 8 -17.48 -26.41 29.41
N LYS A 9 -16.43 -25.61 29.23
CA LYS A 9 -16.39 -24.22 29.69
C LYS A 9 -17.00 -23.32 28.61
N GLN A 10 -18.32 -23.22 28.61
CA GLN A 10 -18.99 -22.05 28.01
C GLN A 10 -18.89 -20.90 29.01
N SER A 11 -17.82 -20.11 28.91
CA SER A 11 -17.74 -18.80 29.54
C SER A 11 -18.64 -17.84 28.76
N GLY A 12 -19.95 -17.98 28.93
CA GLY A 12 -20.91 -16.98 28.48
C GLY A 12 -20.79 -15.77 29.38
N GLU A 13 -19.97 -14.79 28.98
CA GLU A 13 -20.01 -13.44 29.52
C GLU A 13 -21.43 -12.89 29.28
N ARG A 14 -22.27 -12.99 30.31
CA ARG A 14 -23.48 -12.19 30.42
C ARG A 14 -23.02 -10.74 30.47
N ARG A 15 -23.16 -10.03 29.35
CA ARG A 15 -23.15 -8.56 29.35
C ARG A 15 -24.34 -8.13 30.21
N GLU A 16 -24.07 -7.75 31.45
CA GLU A 16 -25.02 -7.02 32.27
C GLU A 16 -25.45 -5.78 31.48
N SER A 17 -26.70 -5.79 31.01
CA SER A 17 -27.30 -4.64 30.36
C SER A 17 -27.61 -3.61 31.44
N THR A 18 -26.61 -2.82 31.81
CA THR A 18 -26.81 -1.57 32.54
C THR A 18 -27.75 -0.71 31.71
N VAL A 19 -28.94 -0.43 32.26
CA VAL A 19 -29.91 0.49 31.67
C VAL A 19 -29.27 1.87 31.65
N CYS A 20 -28.64 2.21 30.53
CA CYS A 20 -27.95 3.47 30.31
C CYS A 20 -29.00 4.53 29.98
N THR A 21 -28.94 5.68 30.64
CA THR A 21 -29.81 6.81 30.31
C THR A 21 -29.44 7.36 28.94
N ARG A 22 -30.39 8.00 28.26
CA ARG A 22 -30.13 8.63 26.95
C ARG A 22 -28.97 9.65 27.01
N ALA A 23 -28.81 10.35 28.14
CA ALA A 23 -27.73 11.30 28.32
C ALA A 23 -26.36 10.60 28.37
N GLU A 24 -26.23 9.54 29.16
CA GLU A 24 -25.00 8.74 29.25
C GLU A 24 -24.65 8.07 27.91
N VAL A 25 -25.65 7.63 27.14
CA VAL A 25 -25.41 7.10 25.79
C VAL A 25 -24.87 8.17 24.84
N LEU A 26 -25.42 9.39 24.88
CA LEU A 26 -24.95 10.48 24.02
C LEU A 26 -23.54 10.95 24.40
N GLU A 27 -23.27 11.11 25.69
CA GLU A 27 -21.93 11.43 26.20
C GLU A 27 -20.92 10.34 25.77
N ARG A 28 -21.31 9.07 25.86
CA ARG A 28 -20.47 7.96 25.40
C ARG A 28 -20.23 7.97 23.89
N ILE A 29 -21.20 8.41 23.09
CA ILE A 29 -21.02 8.58 21.65
C ILE A 29 -19.99 9.68 21.40
N ASP A 30 -20.13 10.84 22.04
CA ASP A 30 -19.21 11.97 21.86
C ASP A 30 -17.77 11.60 22.24
N GLU A 31 -17.58 10.88 23.36
CA GLU A 31 -16.27 10.35 23.77
C GLU A 31 -15.66 9.42 22.72
N LEU A 32 -16.45 8.47 22.20
CA LEU A 32 -15.98 7.50 21.21
C LEU A 32 -15.69 8.19 19.87
N GLU A 33 -16.45 9.20 19.48
CA GLU A 33 -16.18 10.01 18.29
C GLU A 33 -14.88 10.80 18.43
N ALA A 34 -14.62 11.39 19.60
CA ALA A 34 -13.35 12.07 19.88
C ALA A 34 -12.16 11.10 19.81
N GLN A 35 -12.28 9.90 20.39
CA GLN A 35 -11.25 8.85 20.29
C GLN A 35 -11.02 8.39 18.86
N VAL A 36 -12.09 8.23 18.07
CA VAL A 36 -11.98 7.88 16.65
C VAL A 36 -11.28 8.99 15.87
N ALA A 37 -11.55 10.26 16.16
CA ALA A 37 -10.87 11.39 15.54
C ALA A 37 -9.36 11.39 15.86
N GLU A 38 -8.99 11.19 17.13
CA GLU A 38 -7.59 11.10 17.56
C GLU A 38 -6.86 9.91 16.90
N LEU A 39 -7.51 8.75 16.83
CA LEU A 39 -6.94 7.56 16.17
C LEU A 39 -6.77 7.76 14.66
N ARG A 40 -7.66 8.52 14.01
CA ARG A 40 -7.54 8.86 12.58
C ARG A 40 -6.38 9.83 12.33
N GLU A 41 -6.17 10.80 13.21
CA GLU A 41 -5.06 11.74 13.11
C GLU A 41 -3.70 11.05 13.26
N ASN A 42 -3.63 10.03 14.13
CA ASN A 42 -2.40 9.26 14.38
C ASN A 42 -2.22 8.04 13.46
N LEU A 43 -3.13 7.83 12.49
CA LEU A 43 -3.04 6.67 11.61
C LEU A 43 -1.89 6.87 10.61
N PRO A 44 -0.88 5.98 10.58
CA PRO A 44 0.20 6.09 9.62
C PRO A 44 -0.32 5.88 8.20
N ARG A 45 0.29 6.56 7.22
CA ARG A 45 0.00 6.37 5.80
C ARG A 45 0.12 4.89 5.43
N ALA A 46 -0.84 4.40 4.66
CA ALA A 46 -0.83 3.02 4.19
C ALA A 46 0.26 2.80 3.11
N ILE A 47 0.63 3.87 2.42
CA ILE A 47 1.56 3.84 1.29
C ILE A 47 3.00 3.66 1.78
N LYS A 48 3.66 2.62 1.27
CA LYS A 48 5.07 2.33 1.53
C LYS A 48 5.98 3.27 0.74
N THR A 49 7.29 3.08 0.86
CA THR A 49 8.28 3.93 0.19
C THR A 49 8.64 3.39 -1.20
N VAL A 50 8.88 4.29 -2.15
CA VAL A 50 9.44 3.95 -3.46
C VAL A 50 10.94 4.20 -3.45
N TYR A 51 11.73 3.18 -3.74
CA TYR A 51 13.19 3.25 -3.85
C TYR A 51 13.58 3.25 -5.33
N LYS A 52 14.37 4.25 -5.72
CA LYS A 52 14.87 4.39 -7.10
C LYS A 52 16.34 4.03 -7.16
N TYR A 53 16.63 2.95 -7.87
CA TYR A 53 17.97 2.43 -8.10
C TYR A 53 18.46 2.80 -9.48
N ARG A 54 19.77 2.94 -9.62
CA ARG A 54 20.46 3.08 -10.92
C ARG A 54 21.22 1.79 -11.17
N CYS A 55 20.85 1.05 -12.20
CA CYS A 55 21.40 -0.27 -12.51
C CYS A 55 22.02 -0.31 -13.91
N ASP A 56 22.79 -1.35 -14.18
CA ASP A 56 23.33 -1.68 -15.50
C ASP A 56 23.20 -3.19 -15.73
N PRO A 57 22.54 -3.65 -16.80
CA PRO A 57 21.75 -2.88 -17.77
C PRO A 57 20.41 -2.42 -17.17
N GLY A 58 20.02 -1.15 -17.37
CA GLY A 58 18.74 -0.62 -16.89
C GLY A 58 18.91 0.68 -16.09
N ARG A 59 18.75 1.83 -16.79
CA ARG A 59 19.15 3.15 -16.29
C ARG A 59 18.56 3.50 -14.92
N GLU A 60 17.28 3.17 -14.70
CA GLU A 60 16.56 3.46 -13.47
C GLU A 60 15.52 2.36 -13.18
N VAL A 61 15.55 1.82 -11.96
CA VAL A 61 14.61 0.77 -11.49
C VAL A 61 13.90 1.28 -10.25
N PHE A 62 12.57 1.22 -10.26
CA PHE A 62 11.72 1.64 -9.14
C PHE A 62 11.20 0.40 -8.41
N VAL A 63 11.34 0.41 -7.09
CA VAL A 63 10.91 -0.70 -6.21
C VAL A 63 10.02 -0.14 -5.11
N TYR A 64 8.84 -0.72 -4.95
CA TYR A 64 7.90 -0.37 -3.88
C TYR A 64 8.08 -1.34 -2.73
N ALA A 65 8.46 -0.85 -1.54
CA ALA A 65 8.78 -1.69 -0.39
C ALA A 65 8.64 -0.95 0.95
N GLY A 66 8.43 -1.71 2.04
CA GLY A 66 8.30 -1.15 3.38
C GLY A 66 9.64 -0.79 4.03
N SER A 67 10.75 -1.34 3.53
CA SER A 67 12.09 -1.05 4.02
C SER A 67 13.12 -1.12 2.92
N ARG A 68 14.29 -0.53 3.18
CA ARG A 68 15.42 -0.58 2.24
C ARG A 68 15.92 -2.01 2.00
N ALA A 69 16.01 -2.82 3.04
CA ALA A 69 16.44 -4.21 2.92
C ALA A 69 15.48 -5.03 2.06
N GLU A 70 14.17 -4.83 2.22
CA GLU A 70 13.16 -5.44 1.36
C GLU A 70 13.30 -4.97 -0.10
N ALA A 71 13.54 -3.68 -0.31
CA ALA A 71 13.74 -3.11 -1.65
C ALA A 71 14.98 -3.70 -2.34
N ASP A 72 16.09 -3.86 -1.61
CA ASP A 72 17.32 -4.45 -2.14
C ASP A 72 17.10 -5.92 -2.55
N ASN A 73 16.36 -6.69 -1.75
CA ASN A 73 15.98 -8.07 -2.07
C ASN A 73 15.10 -8.14 -3.32
N ARG A 74 14.02 -7.35 -3.37
CA ARG A 74 13.09 -7.30 -4.53
C ARG A 74 13.82 -6.84 -5.80
N LEU A 75 14.76 -5.90 -5.69
CA LEU A 75 15.61 -5.48 -6.81
C LEU A 75 16.46 -6.65 -7.30
N ALA A 76 17.16 -7.32 -6.40
CA ALA A 76 18.04 -8.43 -6.76
C ALA A 76 17.28 -9.57 -7.43
N GLU A 77 16.12 -9.96 -6.89
CA GLU A 77 15.24 -10.96 -7.50
C GLU A 77 14.80 -10.57 -8.92
N ARG A 78 14.36 -9.32 -9.10
CA ARG A 78 13.93 -8.80 -10.40
C ARG A 78 15.06 -8.79 -11.41
N MET A 79 16.20 -8.23 -11.03
CA MET A 79 17.34 -8.07 -11.93
C MET A 79 18.02 -9.40 -12.26
N ASN A 80 18.07 -10.34 -11.32
CA ASN A 80 18.55 -11.71 -11.60
C ASN A 80 17.66 -12.45 -12.60
N ARG A 81 16.34 -12.21 -12.55
CA ARG A 81 15.37 -12.80 -13.49
C ARG A 81 15.46 -12.17 -14.88
N ASP A 82 15.53 -10.84 -14.93
CA ASP A 82 15.42 -10.09 -16.19
C ASP A 82 16.78 -9.98 -16.91
N TYR A 83 17.88 -10.00 -16.16
CA TYR A 83 19.26 -9.92 -16.68
C TYR A 83 20.17 -11.01 -16.08
N PRO A 84 19.85 -12.29 -16.28
CA PRO A 84 20.69 -13.39 -15.80
C PRO A 84 22.03 -13.42 -16.55
N ILE A 85 23.08 -13.86 -15.85
CA ILE A 85 24.36 -14.16 -16.49
C ILE A 85 24.13 -15.20 -17.58
N SER A 86 24.36 -14.81 -18.82
CA SER A 86 24.08 -15.61 -20.02
C SER A 86 24.92 -15.08 -21.17
N ASP A 87 24.94 -15.80 -22.30
CA ASP A 87 25.67 -15.37 -23.50
C ASP A 87 25.28 -13.95 -23.99
N ARG A 88 24.04 -13.52 -23.70
CA ARG A 88 23.54 -12.17 -24.02
C ARG A 88 23.93 -11.11 -23.00
N HIS A 89 24.18 -11.52 -21.75
CA HIS A 89 24.55 -10.66 -20.62
C HIS A 89 25.70 -11.31 -19.84
N PRO A 90 26.93 -11.27 -20.37
CA PRO A 90 28.06 -12.04 -19.82
C PRO A 90 28.46 -11.57 -18.41
N HIS A 91 28.11 -10.33 -18.04
CA HIS A 91 28.42 -9.75 -16.73
C HIS A 91 27.20 -9.66 -15.79
N GLY A 92 26.02 -10.14 -16.23
CA GLY A 92 24.77 -9.99 -15.49
C GLY A 92 24.41 -8.52 -15.25
N TRP A 93 23.73 -8.26 -14.14
CA TRP A 93 23.41 -6.91 -13.69
C TRP A 93 24.31 -6.44 -12.56
N ARG A 94 24.43 -5.12 -12.41
CA ARG A 94 25.11 -4.46 -11.30
C ARG A 94 24.45 -3.15 -10.95
N LEU A 95 24.67 -2.69 -9.73
CA LEU A 95 24.36 -1.30 -9.35
C LEU A 95 25.34 -0.36 -10.04
N ALA A 96 24.81 0.64 -10.75
CA ALA A 96 25.59 1.69 -11.38
C ALA A 96 25.98 2.79 -10.38
N SER A 97 25.21 2.94 -9.30
CA SER A 97 25.49 3.87 -8.20
C SER A 97 25.10 3.24 -6.86
N PRO A 98 25.89 3.43 -5.79
CA PRO A 98 25.51 3.04 -4.43
C PRO A 98 24.40 3.95 -3.85
N VAL A 99 24.21 5.14 -4.43
CA VAL A 99 23.20 6.10 -4.00
C VAL A 99 21.84 5.70 -4.56
N VAL A 100 20.86 5.60 -3.67
CA VAL A 100 19.47 5.23 -3.96
C VAL A 100 18.58 6.35 -3.49
N ASP A 101 17.71 6.80 -4.37
CA ASP A 101 16.78 7.88 -4.06
C ASP A 101 15.57 7.27 -3.32
N VAL A 102 15.22 7.85 -2.18
CA VAL A 102 14.14 7.38 -1.30
C VAL A 102 12.96 8.35 -1.45
N LEU A 103 11.90 7.89 -2.11
CA LEU A 103 10.74 8.71 -2.48
C LEU A 103 9.57 8.28 -1.59
N THR A 104 9.40 8.98 -0.47
CA THR A 104 8.31 8.72 0.49
C THR A 104 6.98 9.31 0.03
N ASP A 105 7.01 10.37 -0.77
CA ASP A 105 5.81 10.91 -1.40
C ASP A 105 5.53 10.17 -2.73
N PRO A 106 4.39 9.48 -2.87
CA PRO A 106 4.04 8.80 -4.11
C PRO A 106 3.89 9.77 -5.30
N VAL A 107 3.57 11.05 -5.07
CA VAL A 107 3.50 12.07 -6.14
C VAL A 107 4.89 12.38 -6.67
N GLU A 108 5.89 12.49 -5.79
CA GLU A 108 7.29 12.67 -6.17
C GLU A 108 7.78 11.45 -6.98
N ALA A 109 7.46 10.24 -6.52
CA ALA A 109 7.76 9.01 -7.24
C ALA A 109 7.12 8.99 -8.65
N ALA A 110 5.85 9.39 -8.76
CA ALA A 110 5.18 9.47 -10.05
C ALA A 110 5.87 10.45 -10.99
N ASN A 111 6.28 11.63 -10.49
CA ASN A 111 6.98 12.64 -11.26
C ASN A 111 8.37 12.18 -11.73
N ALA A 112 9.10 11.45 -10.87
CA ALA A 112 10.42 10.93 -11.16
C ALA A 112 10.44 9.76 -12.16
N SER A 113 9.31 9.07 -12.35
CA SER A 113 9.22 7.90 -13.23
C SER A 113 9.22 8.26 -14.72
N PRO A 114 9.68 7.38 -15.63
CA PRO A 114 9.54 7.56 -17.07
C PRO A 114 8.13 7.16 -17.55
N GLY A 115 7.13 8.02 -17.30
CA GLY A 115 5.75 7.82 -17.72
C GLY A 115 4.83 7.34 -16.59
N ASN A 116 4.12 6.23 -16.78
CA ASN A 116 3.21 5.71 -15.75
C ASN A 116 4.01 4.95 -14.68
N LEU A 117 3.98 5.42 -13.44
CA LEU A 117 4.75 4.84 -12.33
C LEU A 117 4.48 3.35 -12.14
N LEU A 118 3.23 2.93 -12.27
CA LEU A 118 2.84 1.53 -12.04
C LEU A 118 3.40 0.59 -13.11
N ARG A 119 3.86 1.11 -14.26
CA ARG A 119 4.57 0.32 -15.27
C ARG A 119 6.03 0.05 -14.91
N CYS A 120 6.60 0.80 -13.95
CA CYS A 120 7.94 0.57 -13.45
C CYS A 120 7.99 -0.55 -12.40
N PHE A 121 6.83 -0.96 -11.88
CA PHE A 121 6.69 -2.02 -10.89
C PHE A 121 6.42 -3.38 -11.53
N SER A 122 6.69 -4.45 -10.79
CA SER A 122 6.15 -5.77 -11.13
C SER A 122 4.61 -5.76 -11.01
N PRO A 123 3.89 -6.68 -11.68
CA PRO A 123 2.42 -6.72 -11.60
C PRO A 123 1.87 -6.83 -10.17
N ALA A 124 2.55 -7.58 -9.29
CA ALA A 124 2.17 -7.75 -7.90
C ALA A 124 2.35 -6.44 -7.11
N GLU A 125 3.50 -5.79 -7.24
CA GLU A 125 3.77 -4.49 -6.61
C GLU A 125 2.85 -3.39 -7.11
N ALA A 126 2.53 -3.37 -8.40
CA ALA A 126 1.60 -2.39 -8.97
C ALA A 126 0.19 -2.55 -8.37
N ALA A 127 -0.25 -3.79 -8.16
CA ALA A 127 -1.53 -4.08 -7.52
C ALA A 127 -1.52 -3.70 -6.03
N GLU A 128 -0.43 -4.01 -5.33
CA GLU A 128 -0.19 -3.63 -3.93
C GLU A 128 -0.22 -2.11 -3.77
N PHE A 129 0.58 -1.38 -4.55
CA PHE A 129 0.63 0.07 -4.55
C PHE A 129 -0.74 0.69 -4.82
N ALA A 130 -1.48 0.21 -5.83
CA ALA A 130 -2.80 0.73 -6.15
C ALA A 130 -3.84 0.44 -5.05
N ALA A 131 -3.69 -0.64 -4.29
CA ALA A 131 -4.54 -0.94 -3.14
C ALA A 131 -4.23 0.01 -1.97
N ASP A 132 -2.96 0.17 -1.64
CA ASP A 132 -2.49 1.07 -0.57
C ASP A 132 -2.87 2.52 -0.85
N TYR A 133 -2.67 2.99 -2.09
CA TYR A 133 -3.02 4.35 -2.51
C TYR A 133 -4.53 4.64 -2.35
N ARG A 134 -5.40 3.68 -2.72
CA ARG A 134 -6.85 3.84 -2.55
C ARG A 134 -7.28 3.78 -1.09
N ALA A 135 -6.59 3.00 -0.26
CA ALA A 135 -6.85 2.97 1.18
C ALA A 135 -6.52 4.33 1.81
N ASP A 136 -5.39 4.92 1.43
CA ASP A 136 -4.93 6.24 1.89
C ASP A 136 -5.88 7.36 1.44
N GLU A 137 -6.25 7.40 0.15
CA GLU A 137 -7.20 8.40 -0.37
C GLU A 137 -8.58 8.33 0.32
N LYS A 138 -9.06 7.11 0.62
CA LYS A 138 -10.31 6.92 1.36
C LYS A 138 -10.22 7.43 2.80
N GLN A 139 -9.06 7.32 3.43
CA GLN A 139 -8.81 7.86 4.77
C GLN A 139 -8.77 9.39 4.74
N GLU A 140 -8.07 10.00 3.78
CA GLU A 140 -8.02 11.46 3.63
C GLU A 140 -9.41 12.06 3.35
N LEU A 141 -10.21 11.43 2.49
CA LEU A 141 -11.59 11.83 2.20
C LEU A 141 -12.54 11.68 3.39
N ALA A 142 -12.28 10.72 4.29
CA ALA A 142 -13.06 10.55 5.52
C ALA A 142 -12.70 11.59 6.60
N ALA A 143 -11.51 12.19 6.52
CA ALA A 143 -11.03 13.17 7.48
C ALA A 143 -11.37 14.63 7.11
N THR A 144 -11.68 14.93 5.85
CA THR A 144 -11.94 16.31 5.40
C THR A 144 -13.37 16.53 4.86
N PRO A 145 -14.07 17.62 5.24
CA PRO A 145 -15.35 17.95 4.64
C PRO A 145 -15.17 18.31 3.16
N LYS A 146 -15.98 17.66 2.30
CA LYS A 146 -16.06 17.73 0.83
C LYS A 146 -15.34 18.94 0.21
N ARG A 147 -14.09 18.75 -0.25
CA ARG A 147 -13.46 19.67 -1.19
C ARG A 147 -14.21 19.63 -2.52
N THR A 148 -14.63 20.79 -3.01
CA THR A 148 -15.13 20.98 -4.37
C THR A 148 -14.03 20.66 -5.38
N THR A 149 -14.30 19.68 -6.24
CA THR A 149 -13.35 19.09 -7.19
C THR A 149 -13.38 19.84 -8.53
N ASP A 150 -12.51 20.83 -8.71
CA ASP A 150 -12.27 21.47 -10.02
C ASP A 150 -10.79 21.40 -10.46
N PHE A 151 -9.97 20.59 -9.79
CA PHE A 151 -8.57 20.42 -10.18
C PHE A 151 -8.38 19.22 -11.11
N PRO A 152 -7.55 19.34 -12.16
CA PRO A 152 -7.22 18.21 -13.00
C PRO A 152 -6.52 17.12 -12.17
N PRO A 153 -6.77 15.83 -12.46
CA PRO A 153 -6.20 14.73 -11.68
C PRO A 153 -4.66 14.77 -11.76
N SER A 154 -4.02 14.57 -10.61
CA SER A 154 -2.56 14.46 -10.52
C SER A 154 -2.05 13.37 -11.47
N ARG A 155 -0.77 13.45 -11.87
CA ARG A 155 -0.14 12.39 -12.69
C ARG A 155 -0.32 11.02 -12.03
N LEU A 156 -0.14 10.95 -10.72
CA LEU A 156 -0.34 9.75 -9.93
C LEU A 156 -1.79 9.22 -10.02
N ALA A 157 -2.79 10.09 -9.88
CA ALA A 157 -4.19 9.69 -10.00
C ALA A 157 -4.51 9.14 -11.40
N ARG A 158 -3.95 9.74 -12.46
CA ARG A 158 -4.06 9.23 -13.83
C ARG A 158 -3.39 7.87 -13.99
N ASP A 159 -2.19 7.70 -13.44
CA ASP A 159 -1.44 6.45 -13.52
C ASP A 159 -2.20 5.28 -12.89
N VAL A 160 -2.78 5.51 -11.71
CA VAL A 160 -3.63 4.53 -11.00
C VAL A 160 -4.89 4.21 -11.80
N HIS A 161 -5.59 5.23 -12.30
CA HIS A 161 -6.80 5.05 -13.10
C HIS A 161 -6.56 4.21 -14.37
N ASP A 162 -5.50 4.53 -15.12
CA ASP A 162 -5.12 3.81 -16.33
C ASP A 162 -4.78 2.34 -16.04
N TYR A 163 -4.10 2.08 -14.92
CA TYR A 163 -3.78 0.72 -14.49
C TYR A 163 -5.06 -0.10 -14.23
N GLU A 164 -6.02 0.46 -13.49
CA GLU A 164 -7.29 -0.22 -13.18
C GLU A 164 -8.11 -0.55 -14.44
N ILE A 165 -8.18 0.37 -15.40
CA ILE A 165 -8.85 0.12 -16.68
C ILE A 165 -8.20 -1.06 -17.40
N ASN A 166 -6.87 -1.09 -17.45
CA ASN A 166 -6.13 -2.16 -18.13
C ASN A 166 -6.29 -3.51 -17.42
N LEU A 167 -6.33 -3.52 -16.08
CA LEU A 167 -6.58 -4.73 -15.30
C LEU A 167 -7.95 -5.33 -15.63
N ARG A 168 -9.01 -4.51 -15.66
CA ARG A 168 -10.38 -4.93 -16.04
C ARG A 168 -10.48 -5.46 -17.47
N ARG A 169 -9.71 -4.89 -18.40
CA ARG A 169 -9.65 -5.36 -19.79
C ARG A 169 -8.99 -6.73 -19.91
N ARG A 170 -7.96 -6.99 -19.11
CA ARG A 170 -7.27 -8.30 -19.10
C ARG A 170 -8.14 -9.38 -18.46
N SER A 171 -8.82 -9.07 -17.36
CA SER A 171 -9.70 -10.04 -16.67
C SER A 171 -10.93 -10.46 -17.48
N ARG A 172 -11.37 -9.65 -18.46
CA ARG A 172 -12.47 -9.99 -19.38
C ARG A 172 -12.06 -10.86 -20.57
N LYS A 173 -10.76 -11.01 -20.82
CA LYS A 173 -10.21 -11.78 -21.97
C LYS A 173 -9.68 -13.16 -21.55
N SER A 174 -9.74 -13.49 -20.27
CA SER A 174 -9.33 -14.78 -19.69
C SER A 174 -10.56 -15.57 -19.26
#